data_AF-A0A1X7T9G3-F1
#
_entry.id   AF-A0A1X7T9G3-F1
#
_cell.length_a   1.000
_cell.length_b   1.000
_cell.length_c   1.000
_cell.angle_alpha   90.00
_cell.angle_beta   90.00
_cell.angle_gamma   90.00
#
_symmetry.space_group_name_H-M   'P 1'
#
loop_
_entity.id
_entity.type
_entity.pdbx_description
1 polymer ?
#
loop_
_entity_poly.entity_id
_entity_poly.type
_entity_poly.pdbx_seq_one_letter_code
_entity_poly.pdbx_strand_id
1 'polypeptide(L)'
;MQCGTWHKNIQATCIIHIFIHYSFTRVLFGSKQIELDKPLTRYCSIEGATLFTADSVYGGGCSFLFLNDELLEPAFDDDFTHITDDGRVFKRGGYPYRRPYGWNRVVALKVKGQYENDVWLGAPHHCTESSPGEWPVSYHGTKEIASIKIAEGGYDGDKCSADAKFGKGHYSTPNIDHAATHSDPFEVDGKKYKVVIQNRVNIRNSKIIPKDITGYGADYYVTQSSNDKRPYAVCIKEATF
;
A
#
# COMPACT_ATOMS: atom_id res chain seq x y z
N MET A 1 28.34 29.91 -33.06
CA MET A 1 28.40 29.62 -31.61
C MET A 1 27.23 28.71 -31.27
N GLN A 2 27.54 27.47 -30.88
CA GLN A 2 26.56 26.48 -30.44
C GLN A 2 25.98 26.88 -29.08
N CYS A 3 24.67 26.69 -28.91
CA CYS A 3 24.08 26.42 -27.61
C CYS A 3 23.25 25.14 -27.79
N GLY A 4 23.72 24.05 -27.20
CA GLY A 4 23.09 22.74 -27.29
C GLY A 4 21.93 22.64 -26.31
N THR A 5 20.77 22.19 -26.79
CA THR A 5 19.63 21.85 -25.95
C THR A 5 19.62 20.35 -25.72
N TRP A 6 19.73 19.94 -24.46
CA TRP A 6 19.71 18.55 -24.05
C TRP A 6 18.33 17.93 -24.28
N HIS A 7 18.26 16.87 -25.08
CA HIS A 7 17.09 16.01 -25.15
C HIS A 7 17.19 14.94 -24.05
N LYS A 8 16.33 15.01 -23.05
CA LYS A 8 16.01 13.81 -22.25
C LYS A 8 14.96 13.01 -23.02
N ASN A 9 15.45 12.03 -23.76
CA ASN A 9 14.64 10.89 -24.18
C ASN A 9 14.18 10.16 -22.91
N ILE A 10 12.94 10.36 -22.50
CA ILE A 10 12.29 9.51 -21.51
C ILE A 10 11.56 8.42 -22.30
N GLN A 11 12.26 7.32 -22.59
CA GLN A 11 11.58 6.05 -22.81
C GLN A 11 11.07 5.58 -21.45
N ALA A 12 9.82 5.93 -21.13
CA ALA A 12 9.13 5.45 -19.94
C ALA A 12 8.62 4.03 -20.18
N THR A 13 9.47 3.04 -19.94
CA THR A 13 9.05 1.68 -19.64
C THR A 13 8.86 1.56 -18.13
N CYS A 14 7.59 1.39 -17.71
CA CYS A 14 7.06 0.80 -16.47
C CYS A 14 5.84 1.60 -16.01
N ILE A 15 4.69 1.19 -16.54
CA ILE A 15 3.37 1.64 -16.08
C ILE A 15 2.74 0.41 -15.42
N ILE A 16 2.81 0.31 -14.09
CA ILE A 16 1.89 -0.55 -13.33
C ILE A 16 0.82 0.39 -12.81
N HIS A 17 -0.17 0.69 -13.66
CA HIS A 17 -1.47 1.09 -13.14
C HIS A 17 -2.02 -0.15 -12.43
N ILE A 18 -2.53 0.01 -11.22
CA ILE A 18 -3.50 -0.96 -10.70
C ILE A 18 -4.76 -0.78 -11.56
N PHE A 19 -4.78 -1.41 -12.73
CA PHE A 19 -5.98 -1.54 -13.57
C PHE A 19 -6.91 -2.51 -12.85
N ILE A 20 -7.86 -1.96 -12.12
CA ILE A 20 -9.19 -2.55 -12.10
C ILE A 20 -9.91 -1.91 -13.30
N HIS A 21 -10.23 -2.72 -14.29
CA HIS A 21 -10.29 -2.30 -15.70
C HIS A 21 -11.65 -1.73 -16.08
N TYR A 22 -11.88 -0.40 -16.06
CA TYR A 22 -12.90 0.24 -16.91
C TYR A 22 -12.55 1.69 -17.33
N SER A 23 -12.66 1.95 -18.63
CA SER A 23 -12.27 3.16 -19.36
C SER A 23 -13.28 4.31 -19.27
N PHE A 24 -12.88 5.52 -18.82
CA PHE A 24 -13.59 6.79 -19.14
C PHE A 24 -12.68 8.03 -19.14
N THR A 25 -11.50 7.97 -19.76
CA THR A 25 -10.70 9.18 -20.01
C THR A 25 -11.33 9.98 -21.16
N ARG A 26 -11.74 11.24 -20.90
CA ARG A 26 -12.17 12.17 -21.96
C ARG A 26 -10.99 13.06 -22.35
N VAL A 27 -10.68 13.10 -23.64
CA VAL A 27 -9.66 14.01 -24.19
C VAL A 27 -10.38 15.23 -24.75
N LEU A 28 -9.98 16.42 -24.29
CA LEU A 28 -10.54 17.70 -24.69
C LEU A 28 -9.50 18.50 -25.50
N PHE A 29 -9.97 19.14 -26.57
CA PHE A 29 -9.21 20.12 -27.34
C PHE A 29 -10.06 21.37 -27.55
N GLY A 30 -9.57 22.54 -27.13
CA GLY A 30 -10.33 23.81 -27.23
C GLY A 30 -11.70 23.75 -26.57
N SER A 31 -11.81 23.07 -25.42
CA SER A 31 -13.07 22.81 -24.69
C SER A 31 -14.07 21.88 -25.40
N LYS A 32 -13.67 21.17 -26.45
CA LYS A 32 -14.48 20.18 -27.17
C LYS A 32 -13.95 18.77 -26.94
N GLN A 33 -14.84 17.83 -26.62
CA GLN A 33 -14.49 16.43 -26.45
C GLN A 33 -14.18 15.78 -27.81
N ILE A 34 -13.05 15.07 -27.87
CA ILE A 34 -12.61 14.30 -29.04
C ILE A 34 -12.95 12.81 -28.83
N GLU A 35 -13.35 12.15 -29.90
CA GLU A 35 -13.58 10.70 -29.93
C GLU A 35 -12.24 9.98 -30.19
N LEU A 36 -11.88 9.04 -29.32
CA LEU A 36 -10.58 8.37 -29.31
C LEU A 36 -10.32 7.46 -30.54
N ASP A 37 -11.36 7.15 -31.30
CA ASP A 37 -11.32 6.27 -32.49
C ASP A 37 -11.09 7.05 -33.81
N LYS A 38 -10.94 8.38 -33.75
CA LYS A 38 -10.73 9.23 -34.93
C LYS A 38 -9.35 9.89 -34.93
N PRO A 39 -8.66 9.98 -36.08
CA PRO A 39 -7.35 10.62 -36.16
C PRO A 39 -7.42 12.12 -35.82
N LEU A 40 -6.48 12.60 -34.97
CA LEU A 40 -6.43 13.99 -34.49
C LEU A 40 -6.35 15.05 -35.61
N THR A 41 -5.83 14.68 -36.77
CA THR A 41 -5.79 15.54 -37.98
C THR A 41 -7.18 15.99 -38.45
N ARG A 42 -8.24 15.31 -38.00
CA ARG A 42 -9.64 15.69 -38.26
C ARG A 42 -10.10 16.91 -37.44
N TYR A 43 -9.38 17.24 -36.36
CA TYR A 43 -9.79 18.27 -35.39
C TYR A 43 -8.89 19.53 -35.44
N CYS A 44 -7.60 19.42 -35.83
CA CYS A 44 -6.70 20.57 -36.01
C CYS A 44 -5.36 20.23 -36.70
N SER A 45 -4.65 21.25 -37.19
CA SER A 45 -3.21 21.16 -37.56
C SER A 45 -2.36 21.06 -36.28
N ILE A 46 -1.46 20.07 -36.21
CA ILE A 46 -0.85 19.57 -34.97
C ILE A 46 0.38 20.38 -34.50
N GLU A 47 0.54 21.63 -34.93
CA GLU A 47 1.67 22.47 -34.51
C GLU A 47 1.23 23.43 -33.39
N GLY A 48 1.71 23.21 -32.17
CA GLY A 48 1.45 24.09 -31.01
C GLY A 48 0.14 23.87 -30.24
N ALA A 49 -0.56 22.76 -30.48
CA ALA A 49 -1.81 22.42 -29.80
C ALA A 49 -1.61 21.88 -28.37
N THR A 50 -2.39 22.39 -27.40
CA THR A 50 -2.47 21.87 -26.02
C THR A 50 -3.71 20.99 -25.82
N LEU A 51 -3.50 19.74 -25.40
CA LEU A 51 -4.57 18.78 -25.08
C LEU A 51 -4.80 18.75 -23.57
N PHE A 52 -6.08 18.67 -23.16
CA PHE A 52 -6.46 18.52 -21.76
C PHE A 52 -7.10 17.15 -21.56
N THR A 53 -6.62 16.38 -20.58
CA THR A 53 -7.29 15.16 -20.12
C THR A 53 -8.21 15.54 -18.95
N ALA A 54 -9.48 15.18 -19.07
CA ALA A 54 -10.46 15.37 -18.00
C ALA A 54 -11.08 14.03 -17.64
N ASP A 55 -10.86 13.59 -16.40
CA ASP A 55 -11.52 12.41 -15.85
C ASP A 55 -12.87 12.84 -15.28
N SER A 56 -13.95 12.52 -15.99
CA SER A 56 -15.30 12.82 -15.54
C SER A 56 -15.78 11.74 -14.58
N VAL A 57 -15.89 12.05 -13.28
CA VAL A 57 -16.61 11.21 -12.32
C VAL A 57 -18.10 11.52 -12.44
N TYR A 58 -18.86 10.69 -13.17
CA TYR A 58 -20.32 10.75 -13.07
C TYR A 58 -20.74 10.17 -11.72
N GLY A 59 -21.52 10.95 -10.97
CA GLY A 59 -22.03 10.57 -9.65
C GLY A 59 -22.64 9.17 -9.64
N GLY A 60 -21.99 8.27 -8.89
CA GLY A 60 -22.34 6.87 -8.80
C GLY A 60 -21.14 6.06 -8.31
N GLY A 61 -20.90 6.11 -7.00
CA GLY A 61 -20.08 5.17 -6.19
C GLY A 61 -19.04 4.27 -6.87
N CYS A 62 -18.14 4.81 -7.67
CA CYS A 62 -16.91 4.13 -8.09
C CYS A 62 -15.76 4.69 -7.25
N SER A 63 -15.32 3.91 -6.25
CA SER A 63 -14.15 4.21 -5.44
C SER A 63 -12.89 3.87 -6.24
N PHE A 64 -12.44 4.77 -7.11
CA PHE A 64 -11.09 4.63 -7.65
C PHE A 64 -10.08 4.93 -6.55
N LEU A 65 -9.26 3.92 -6.23
CA LEU A 65 -8.13 4.00 -5.30
C LEU A 65 -6.94 4.66 -6.01
N PHE A 66 -6.62 5.90 -5.68
CA PHE A 66 -5.42 6.57 -6.17
C PHE A 66 -4.41 6.67 -5.02
N LEU A 67 -3.36 5.86 -5.05
CA LEU A 67 -2.12 6.16 -4.34
C LEU A 67 -1.21 6.86 -5.35
N ASN A 68 -0.63 8.00 -4.97
CA ASN A 68 0.32 8.70 -5.83
C ASN A 68 1.51 7.75 -6.14
N ASP A 69 1.80 7.53 -7.43
CA ASP A 69 2.90 6.69 -7.90
C ASP A 69 4.26 7.05 -7.28
N GLU A 70 4.46 8.32 -6.91
CA GLU A 70 5.68 8.78 -6.24
C GLU A 70 5.87 8.18 -4.83
N LEU A 71 4.80 7.69 -4.22
CA LEU A 71 4.80 7.02 -2.93
C LEU A 71 5.10 5.52 -3.05
N LEU A 72 5.15 4.99 -4.28
CA LEU A 72 5.29 3.56 -4.54
C LEU A 72 6.72 3.22 -4.94
N GLU A 73 7.12 1.99 -4.63
CA GLU A 73 8.38 1.41 -5.10
C GLU A 73 8.14 -0.02 -5.60
N PRO A 74 7.50 -0.18 -6.78
CA PRO A 74 7.04 -1.48 -7.28
C PRO A 74 8.14 -2.53 -7.46
N ALA A 75 9.40 -2.10 -7.53
CA ALA A 75 10.56 -2.97 -7.53
C ALA A 75 10.65 -3.88 -6.28
N PHE A 76 9.95 -3.54 -5.20
CA PHE A 76 9.82 -4.36 -4.01
C PHE A 76 8.45 -5.02 -3.87
N ASP A 77 7.59 -5.08 -4.88
CA ASP A 77 6.34 -5.84 -4.80
C ASP A 77 6.59 -7.35 -4.77
N ASP A 78 5.64 -8.11 -4.20
CA ASP A 78 5.76 -9.57 -4.10
C ASP A 78 4.36 -10.19 -4.05
N ASP A 79 4.07 -11.06 -5.02
CA ASP A 79 2.74 -11.68 -5.15
C ASP A 79 2.71 -13.03 -4.44
N PHE A 80 1.98 -13.09 -3.32
CA PHE A 80 1.78 -14.33 -2.57
C PHE A 80 0.41 -14.97 -2.84
N THR A 81 -0.37 -14.50 -3.81
CA THR A 81 -1.75 -14.95 -4.09
C THR A 81 -1.85 -16.46 -4.26
N HIS A 82 -0.86 -17.06 -4.93
CA HIS A 82 -0.82 -18.50 -5.19
C HIS A 82 0.22 -19.24 -4.34
N ILE A 83 0.74 -18.59 -3.29
CA ILE A 83 1.72 -19.18 -2.40
C ILE A 83 1.02 -19.67 -1.13
N THR A 84 1.20 -20.96 -0.83
CA THR A 84 0.66 -21.60 0.37
C THR A 84 1.69 -21.63 1.49
N ASP A 85 1.19 -21.63 2.73
CA ASP A 85 2.02 -21.80 3.92
C ASP A 85 2.71 -23.16 3.91
N ASP A 86 4.05 -23.15 3.90
CA ASP A 86 4.92 -24.32 3.88
C ASP A 86 5.40 -24.73 5.28
N GLY A 87 4.86 -24.10 6.33
CA GLY A 87 5.21 -24.35 7.73
C GLY A 87 6.54 -23.73 8.16
N ARG A 88 7.25 -23.02 7.27
CA ARG A 88 8.47 -22.30 7.63
C ARG A 88 8.16 -21.09 8.50
N VAL A 89 8.96 -20.91 9.54
CA VAL A 89 8.86 -19.74 10.42
C VAL A 89 9.78 -18.64 9.89
N PHE A 90 9.19 -17.47 9.59
CA PHE A 90 9.93 -16.29 9.19
C PHE A 90 10.03 -15.32 10.35
N LYS A 91 11.21 -14.71 10.53
CA LYS A 91 11.45 -13.73 11.58
C LYS A 91 11.97 -12.43 11.00
N ARG A 92 11.53 -11.32 11.58
CA ARG A 92 12.14 -9.99 11.37
C ARG A 92 12.28 -9.29 12.70
N GLY A 93 13.38 -8.56 12.89
CA GLY A 93 13.73 -7.93 14.16
C GLY A 93 13.78 -8.88 15.36
N GLY A 94 13.97 -10.18 15.14
CA GLY A 94 13.99 -11.23 16.16
C GLY A 94 12.63 -11.87 16.47
N TYR A 95 11.54 -11.40 15.85
CA TYR A 95 10.18 -11.85 16.17
C TYR A 95 9.55 -12.58 14.98
N PRO A 96 8.84 -13.70 15.24
CA PRO A 96 8.16 -14.45 14.18
C PRO A 96 6.98 -13.66 13.61
N TYR A 97 6.74 -13.81 12.32
CA TYR A 97 5.54 -13.30 11.66
C TYR A 97 5.04 -14.26 10.59
N ARG A 98 3.74 -14.18 10.29
CA ARG A 98 3.13 -14.93 9.20
C ARG A 98 3.33 -14.15 7.91
N ARG A 99 4.02 -14.73 6.93
CA ARG A 99 4.09 -14.13 5.58
C ARG A 99 2.69 -13.95 5.01
N PRO A 100 2.50 -13.02 4.06
CA PRO A 100 1.18 -12.73 3.50
C PRO A 100 0.68 -13.81 2.51
N TYR A 101 0.70 -15.09 2.90
CA TYR A 101 0.26 -16.22 2.07
C TYR A 101 -1.18 -16.06 1.58
N GLY A 102 -1.39 -16.16 0.28
CA GLY A 102 -2.70 -15.94 -0.36
C GLY A 102 -3.11 -14.46 -0.46
N TRP A 103 -2.19 -13.52 -0.25
CA TRP A 103 -2.40 -12.09 -0.46
C TRP A 103 -1.46 -11.58 -1.55
N ASN A 104 -1.93 -10.64 -2.35
CA ASN A 104 -1.04 -9.89 -3.22
C ASN A 104 -0.45 -8.72 -2.41
N ARG A 105 0.88 -8.69 -2.21
CA ARG A 105 1.56 -7.53 -1.62
C ARG A 105 1.92 -6.57 -2.75
N VAL A 106 0.87 -5.92 -3.24
CA VAL A 106 0.83 -5.17 -4.52
C VAL A 106 1.44 -3.78 -4.43
N VAL A 107 1.75 -3.29 -3.22
CA VAL A 107 2.09 -1.89 -3.03
C VAL A 107 3.19 -1.76 -2.00
N ALA A 108 4.44 -1.92 -2.40
CA ALA A 108 5.56 -1.46 -1.60
C ALA A 108 5.59 0.07 -1.58
N LEU A 109 5.70 0.64 -0.39
CA LEU A 109 5.80 2.08 -0.19
C LEU A 109 7.27 2.51 -0.29
N LYS A 110 7.51 3.67 -0.89
CA LYS A 110 8.83 4.28 -1.03
C LYS A 110 9.29 4.88 0.29
N VAL A 111 9.76 4.04 1.21
CA VAL A 111 10.09 4.43 2.60
C VAL A 111 11.57 4.76 2.85
N LYS A 112 12.46 4.44 1.90
CA LYS A 112 13.91 4.64 2.07
C LYS A 112 14.25 6.12 2.18
N GLY A 113 15.03 6.47 3.19
CA GLY A 113 15.43 7.87 3.45
C GLY A 113 14.30 8.78 3.95
N GLN A 114 13.11 8.24 4.25
CA GLN A 114 12.00 9.01 4.84
C GLN A 114 12.08 9.12 6.36
N TYR A 115 12.99 8.37 6.99
CA TYR A 115 13.19 8.34 8.43
C TYR A 115 14.66 8.59 8.78
N GLU A 116 14.99 8.60 10.07
CA GLU A 116 16.34 8.93 10.56
C GLU A 116 17.42 7.99 10.02
N ASN A 117 17.05 6.75 9.71
CA ASN A 117 17.86 5.75 9.01
C ASN A 117 16.96 4.66 8.43
N ASP A 118 17.54 3.74 7.65
CA ASP A 118 16.82 2.60 7.03
C ASP A 118 17.06 1.25 7.74
N VAL A 119 17.77 1.22 8.88
CA VAL A 119 18.13 -0.03 9.59
C VAL A 119 16.89 -0.82 10.00
N TRP A 120 15.82 -0.11 10.37
CA TRP A 120 14.52 -0.70 10.74
C TRP A 120 13.90 -1.58 9.65
N LEU A 121 14.23 -1.34 8.38
CA LEU A 121 13.70 -2.11 7.25
C LEU A 121 14.41 -3.46 7.08
N GLY A 122 15.66 -3.56 7.55
CA GLY A 122 16.51 -4.75 7.42
C GLY A 122 17.08 -4.98 6.02
N ALA A 123 17.81 -6.08 5.85
CA ALA A 123 18.39 -6.45 4.56
C ALA A 123 17.29 -6.84 3.55
N PRO A 124 17.42 -6.41 2.28
CA PRO A 124 16.41 -6.65 1.26
C PRO A 124 16.53 -8.06 0.66
N HIS A 125 16.13 -9.13 1.36
CA HIS A 125 16.09 -10.49 0.79
C HIS A 125 15.01 -11.38 1.44
N HIS A 126 14.67 -12.48 0.76
CA HIS A 126 13.82 -13.56 1.31
C HIS A 126 14.59 -14.37 2.36
N CYS A 127 14.89 -13.74 3.49
CA CYS A 127 15.54 -14.39 4.62
C CYS A 127 14.50 -14.83 5.64
N THR A 128 14.72 -16.00 6.23
CA THR A 128 13.97 -16.47 7.41
C THR A 128 14.48 -15.82 8.69
N GLU A 129 15.71 -15.31 8.68
CA GLU A 129 16.37 -14.69 9.82
C GLU A 129 16.43 -13.16 9.73
N SER A 130 16.56 -12.54 10.90
CA SER A 130 16.53 -11.09 11.06
C SER A 130 17.88 -10.44 10.79
N SER A 131 17.85 -9.20 10.30
CA SER A 131 19.05 -8.35 10.25
C SER A 131 19.25 -7.62 11.57
N PRO A 132 20.50 -7.32 11.99
CA PRO A 132 20.74 -6.51 13.18
C PRO A 132 20.05 -5.15 13.11
N GLY A 133 19.31 -4.78 14.17
CA GLY A 133 18.61 -3.51 14.28
C GLY A 133 17.29 -3.40 13.50
N GLU A 134 16.91 -4.43 12.74
CA GLU A 134 15.65 -4.49 12.02
C GLU A 134 14.45 -4.47 13.00
N TRP A 135 13.34 -3.87 12.57
CA TRP A 135 12.11 -3.85 13.34
C TRP A 135 11.19 -5.03 12.95
N PRO A 136 10.48 -5.64 13.91
CA PRO A 136 9.47 -6.66 13.64
C PRO A 136 8.41 -6.26 12.62
N VAL A 137 7.93 -7.24 11.86
CA VAL A 137 6.80 -7.07 10.94
C VAL A 137 5.48 -7.20 11.71
N SER A 138 4.53 -6.33 11.42
CA SER A 138 3.15 -6.48 11.87
C SER A 138 2.15 -5.99 10.82
N TYR A 139 0.89 -6.36 11.03
CA TYR A 139 -0.22 -6.10 10.13
C TYR A 139 -1.31 -5.31 10.86
N HIS A 140 -1.91 -4.35 10.16
CA HIS A 140 -3.01 -3.53 10.66
C HIS A 140 -4.17 -3.59 9.68
N GLY A 141 -5.26 -4.24 10.11
CA GLY A 141 -6.53 -4.20 9.39
C GLY A 141 -7.28 -2.92 9.68
N THR A 142 -7.87 -2.33 8.65
CA THR A 142 -8.67 -1.12 8.73
C THR A 142 -9.56 -0.99 7.48
N LYS A 143 -10.33 0.09 7.40
CA LYS A 143 -11.11 0.43 6.20
C LYS A 143 -10.20 0.88 5.07
N GLU A 144 -10.60 0.62 3.84
CA GLU A 144 -9.92 1.02 2.60
C GLU A 144 -9.40 2.47 2.61
N ILE A 145 -10.27 3.46 2.87
CA ILE A 145 -9.87 4.88 2.91
C ILE A 145 -8.85 5.16 4.02
N ALA A 146 -8.96 4.47 5.16
CA ALA A 146 -8.01 4.64 6.25
C ALA A 146 -6.64 4.02 5.90
N SER A 147 -6.61 2.90 5.17
CA SER A 147 -5.36 2.34 4.66
C SER A 147 -4.62 3.29 3.71
N ILE A 148 -5.34 3.99 2.82
CA ILE A 148 -4.73 5.00 1.93
C ILE A 148 -4.06 6.10 2.76
N LYS A 149 -4.80 6.70 3.70
CA LYS A 149 -4.26 7.79 4.54
C LYS A 149 -3.03 7.37 5.32
N ILE A 150 -3.01 6.12 5.81
CA ILE A 150 -1.84 5.55 6.50
C ILE A 150 -0.68 5.36 5.53
N ALA A 151 -0.93 4.87 4.32
CA ALA A 151 0.11 4.71 3.30
C ALA A 151 0.72 6.05 2.86
N GLU A 152 -0.09 7.11 2.75
CA GLU A 152 0.37 8.45 2.33
C GLU A 152 1.08 9.23 3.42
N GLY A 153 0.55 9.20 4.66
CA GLY A 153 0.97 10.10 5.74
C GLY A 153 1.46 9.41 7.01
N GLY A 154 1.46 8.08 7.06
CA GLY A 154 1.76 7.32 8.27
C GLY A 154 0.61 7.32 9.29
N TYR A 155 0.93 6.88 10.51
CA TYR A 155 -0.04 6.83 11.60
C TYR A 155 -0.22 8.21 12.25
N ASP A 156 -1.45 8.55 12.58
CA ASP A 156 -1.81 9.76 13.32
C ASP A 156 -1.88 9.45 14.82
N GLY A 157 -0.96 10.02 15.61
CA GLY A 157 -0.85 9.78 17.05
C GLY A 157 -2.11 10.18 17.85
N ASP A 158 -2.88 11.15 17.35
CA ASP A 158 -4.12 11.59 17.99
C ASP A 158 -5.29 10.62 17.75
N LYS A 159 -5.17 9.75 16.74
CA LYS A 159 -6.18 8.73 16.38
C LYS A 159 -5.92 7.35 16.98
N CYS A 160 -5.09 7.25 18.02
CA CYS A 160 -4.94 6.01 18.80
C CYS A 160 -6.26 5.60 19.46
N SER A 161 -6.58 4.31 19.44
CA SER A 161 -7.77 3.78 20.13
C SER A 161 -7.60 3.92 21.64
N ALA A 162 -8.27 4.91 22.25
CA ALA A 162 -8.15 5.22 23.67
C ALA A 162 -8.76 4.13 24.58
N ASP A 163 -9.88 3.54 24.16
CA ASP A 163 -10.70 2.61 24.96
C ASP A 163 -10.54 1.14 24.55
N ALA A 164 -9.43 0.80 23.89
CA ALA A 164 -9.18 -0.57 23.46
C ALA A 164 -8.79 -1.48 24.64
N LYS A 165 -9.14 -2.77 24.54
CA LYS A 165 -9.01 -3.82 25.58
C LYS A 165 -7.65 -3.84 26.30
N PHE A 166 -6.56 -3.46 25.63
CA PHE A 166 -5.19 -3.54 26.17
C PHE A 166 -4.52 -2.17 26.40
N GLY A 167 -5.31 -1.09 26.39
CA GLY A 167 -4.87 0.29 26.62
C GLY A 167 -4.77 1.13 25.34
N LYS A 168 -4.47 2.42 25.49
CA LYS A 168 -4.34 3.36 24.37
C LYS A 168 -3.19 2.99 23.44
N GLY A 169 -3.46 2.93 22.13
CA GLY A 169 -2.41 2.82 21.09
C GLY A 169 -2.93 2.38 19.72
N HIS A 170 -2.00 2.26 18.76
CA HIS A 170 -2.21 1.64 17.46
C HIS A 170 -1.99 0.13 17.56
N TYR A 171 -3.04 -0.63 17.27
CA TYR A 171 -3.02 -2.08 17.35
C TYR A 171 -2.51 -2.68 16.03
N SER A 172 -1.68 -3.70 16.13
CA SER A 172 -1.28 -4.55 14.99
C SER A 172 -0.96 -5.95 15.47
N THR A 173 -0.80 -6.89 14.55
CA THR A 173 -0.49 -8.29 14.88
C THR A 173 0.50 -8.85 13.88
N PRO A 174 1.42 -9.76 14.25
CA PRO A 174 2.28 -10.45 13.30
C PRO A 174 1.54 -11.48 12.43
N ASN A 175 0.22 -11.66 12.62
CA ASN A 175 -0.62 -12.57 11.85
C ASN A 175 -1.56 -11.80 10.91
N ILE A 176 -1.29 -11.83 9.59
CA ILE A 176 -2.10 -11.12 8.59
C ILE A 176 -3.56 -11.59 8.53
N ASP A 177 -3.82 -12.89 8.70
CA ASP A 177 -5.18 -13.43 8.64
C ASP A 177 -6.01 -12.93 9.83
N HIS A 178 -5.34 -12.76 10.98
CA HIS A 178 -5.95 -12.13 12.14
C HIS A 178 -6.15 -10.62 11.94
N ALA A 179 -5.19 -9.92 11.35
CA ALA A 179 -5.37 -8.50 11.02
C ALA A 179 -6.57 -8.27 10.09
N ALA A 180 -6.76 -9.16 9.11
CA ALA A 180 -7.85 -9.10 8.15
C ALA A 180 -9.26 -9.26 8.74
N THR A 181 -9.39 -9.77 9.98
CA THR A 181 -10.69 -9.77 10.69
C THR A 181 -11.12 -8.36 11.09
N HIS A 182 -10.18 -7.40 11.13
CA HIS A 182 -10.41 -5.98 11.43
C HIS A 182 -10.46 -5.12 10.15
N SER A 183 -10.39 -5.76 8.97
CA SER A 183 -10.52 -5.08 7.67
C SER A 183 -11.93 -5.24 7.11
N ASP A 184 -12.57 -4.11 6.84
CA ASP A 184 -13.86 -4.08 6.15
C ASP A 184 -13.66 -4.41 4.66
N PRO A 185 -14.47 -5.30 4.09
CA PRO A 185 -14.40 -5.57 2.66
C PRO A 185 -14.95 -4.39 1.86
N PHE A 186 -14.38 -4.16 0.68
CA PHE A 186 -14.86 -3.21 -0.32
C PHE A 186 -15.08 -3.92 -1.65
N GLU A 187 -15.94 -3.37 -2.51
CA GLU A 187 -16.30 -3.98 -3.79
C GLU A 187 -15.65 -3.25 -4.95
N VAL A 188 -15.06 -4.01 -5.87
CA VAL A 188 -14.60 -3.49 -7.16
C VAL A 188 -14.95 -4.51 -8.24
N ASP A 189 -15.62 -4.06 -9.31
CA ASP A 189 -16.08 -4.88 -10.43
C ASP A 189 -16.85 -6.15 -10.02
N GLY A 190 -17.74 -6.02 -9.02
CA GLY A 190 -18.55 -7.13 -8.50
C GLY A 190 -17.78 -8.15 -7.66
N LYS A 191 -16.49 -7.92 -7.40
CA LYS A 191 -15.65 -8.71 -6.51
C LYS A 191 -15.39 -7.97 -5.22
N LYS A 192 -15.34 -8.69 -4.11
CA LYS A 192 -15.03 -8.11 -2.80
C LYS A 192 -13.56 -8.31 -2.47
N TYR A 193 -12.94 -7.30 -1.88
CA TYR A 193 -11.54 -7.30 -1.49
C TYR A 193 -11.38 -6.83 -0.05
N LYS A 194 -10.28 -7.27 0.58
CA LYS A 194 -9.81 -6.73 1.85
C LYS A 194 -8.40 -6.17 1.69
N VAL A 195 -8.14 -5.10 2.42
CA VAL A 195 -6.82 -4.45 2.50
C VAL A 195 -6.28 -4.55 3.92
N VAL A 196 -4.98 -4.81 4.04
CA VAL A 196 -4.22 -4.79 5.29
C VAL A 196 -2.92 -4.01 5.08
N ILE A 197 -2.59 -3.12 6.02
CA ILE A 197 -1.32 -2.41 6.02
C ILE A 197 -0.25 -3.28 6.68
N GLN A 198 0.88 -3.46 5.99
CA GLN A 198 2.08 -4.10 6.52
C GLN A 198 3.04 -3.04 7.07
N ASN A 199 3.51 -3.29 8.29
CA ASN A 199 4.26 -2.34 9.10
C ASN A 199 5.57 -2.93 9.61
N ARG A 200 6.47 -2.02 9.98
CA ARG A 200 7.58 -2.28 10.88
C ARG A 200 7.32 -1.60 12.22
N VAL A 201 7.56 -2.31 13.33
CA VAL A 201 7.25 -1.82 14.68
C VAL A 201 8.50 -1.74 15.52
N ASN A 202 8.74 -0.59 16.15
CA ASN A 202 9.75 -0.48 17.20
C ASN A 202 9.23 -1.15 18.48
N ILE A 203 9.61 -2.42 18.65
CA ILE A 203 9.10 -3.24 19.74
C ILE A 203 9.60 -2.80 21.11
N ARG A 204 10.72 -2.06 21.18
CA ARG A 204 11.25 -1.52 22.44
C ARG A 204 10.34 -0.45 23.05
N ASN A 205 9.60 0.25 22.20
CA ASN A 205 8.64 1.29 22.57
C ASN A 205 7.18 0.83 22.39
N SER A 206 6.95 -0.47 22.22
CA SER A 206 5.62 -1.06 22.02
C SER A 206 5.36 -2.16 23.03
N LYS A 207 4.08 -2.40 23.34
CA LYS A 207 3.67 -3.49 24.23
C LYS A 207 3.27 -4.71 23.42
N ILE A 208 3.84 -5.87 23.74
CA ILE A 208 3.39 -7.16 23.22
C ILE A 208 2.29 -7.69 24.16
N ILE A 209 1.15 -8.05 23.60
CA ILE A 209 0.09 -8.79 24.27
C ILE A 209 0.10 -10.22 23.70
N PRO A 210 0.58 -11.20 24.46
CA PRO A 210 0.63 -12.60 24.05
C PRO A 210 -0.74 -13.20 23.69
N LYS A 211 -0.77 -14.10 22.70
CA LYS A 211 -1.99 -14.73 22.16
C LYS A 211 -2.90 -15.36 23.22
N ASP A 212 -2.33 -15.93 24.28
CA ASP A 212 -3.01 -16.53 25.44
C ASP A 212 -3.77 -15.50 26.28
N ILE A 213 -3.28 -14.25 26.31
CA ILE A 213 -3.94 -13.12 26.97
C ILE A 213 -4.98 -12.47 26.06
N THR A 214 -4.73 -12.46 24.74
CA THR A 214 -5.59 -11.74 23.80
C THR A 214 -7.00 -12.31 23.73
N GLY A 215 -7.11 -13.64 23.86
CA GLY A 215 -8.34 -14.40 23.62
C GLY A 215 -8.69 -14.55 22.13
N TYR A 216 -7.80 -14.13 21.23
CA TYR A 216 -8.04 -14.11 19.78
C TYR A 216 -7.12 -15.05 18.99
N GLY A 217 -6.23 -15.79 19.66
CA GLY A 217 -5.33 -16.74 19.01
C GLY A 217 -4.14 -16.13 18.26
N ALA A 218 -3.89 -14.82 18.42
CA ALA A 218 -2.75 -14.13 17.82
C ALA A 218 -2.17 -13.09 18.77
N ASP A 219 -0.86 -12.86 18.72
CA ASP A 219 -0.21 -11.78 19.48
C ASP A 219 -0.66 -10.41 18.96
N TYR A 220 -0.70 -9.41 19.84
CA TYR A 220 -0.90 -8.02 19.48
C TYR A 220 0.30 -7.17 19.86
N TYR A 221 0.65 -6.23 18.99
CA TYR A 221 1.56 -5.13 19.27
C TYR A 221 0.73 -3.86 19.43
N VAL A 222 0.85 -3.23 20.60
CA VAL A 222 0.19 -1.95 20.93
C VAL A 222 1.27 -0.87 20.96
N THR A 223 1.22 0.02 19.97
CA THR A 223 2.24 1.05 19.77
C THR A 223 1.61 2.43 19.96
N GLN A 224 2.09 3.22 20.91
CA GLN A 224 1.49 4.50 21.25
C GLN A 224 1.89 5.64 20.32
N SER A 225 3.16 5.67 19.92
CA SER A 225 3.72 6.72 19.09
C SER A 225 3.67 6.31 17.62
N SER A 226 3.25 7.23 16.74
CA SER A 226 3.32 7.00 15.30
C SER A 226 4.76 6.83 14.78
N ASN A 227 5.76 7.38 15.49
CA ASN A 227 7.17 7.24 15.12
C ASN A 227 7.70 5.80 15.30
N ASP A 228 7.03 5.03 16.16
CA ASP A 228 7.40 3.66 16.51
C ASP A 228 6.67 2.61 15.65
N LYS A 229 5.90 3.03 14.65
CA LYS A 229 5.20 2.14 13.72
C LYS A 229 5.16 2.73 12.31
N ARG A 230 5.84 2.07 11.38
CA ARG A 230 6.07 2.58 10.03
C ARG A 230 5.38 1.67 9.00
N PRO A 231 4.39 2.17 8.24
CA PRO A 231 3.86 1.41 7.12
C PRO A 231 4.92 1.30 6.03
N TYR A 232 5.01 0.16 5.37
CA TYR A 232 5.95 -0.02 4.24
C TYR A 232 5.37 -0.83 3.08
N ALA A 233 4.21 -1.47 3.26
CA ALA A 233 3.49 -2.07 2.16
C ALA A 233 1.98 -2.17 2.43
N VAL A 234 1.21 -2.32 1.35
CA VAL A 234 -0.21 -2.69 1.39
C VAL A 234 -0.39 -4.10 0.85
N CYS A 235 -1.18 -4.92 1.55
CA CYS A 235 -1.56 -6.26 1.13
C CYS A 235 -3.05 -6.28 0.76
N ILE A 236 -3.39 -6.86 -0.38
CA ILE A 236 -4.77 -6.96 -0.90
C ILE A 236 -5.12 -8.42 -1.14
N LYS A 237 -6.35 -8.81 -0.82
CA LYS A 237 -6.87 -10.16 -1.07
C LYS A 237 -8.32 -10.13 -1.49
N GLU A 238 -8.66 -10.89 -2.53
CA GLU A 238 -10.05 -11.15 -2.91
C GLU A 238 -10.73 -11.95 -1.77
N ALA A 239 -11.81 -11.41 -1.24
CA ALA A 239 -12.60 -12.03 -0.19
C ALA A 239 -13.60 -13.00 -0.81
N THR A 240 -13.32 -14.30 -0.69
CA THR A 240 -14.31 -15.35 -0.97
C THR A 240 -15.25 -15.46 0.24
N PHE A 241 -16.53 -15.15 0.03
CA PHE A 241 -17.60 -15.35 1.02
C PHE A 241 -18.36 -16.65 0.75
#